data_AF-A0A0F2JDE7-F1
#
_entry.id   AF-A0A0F2JDE7-F1
#
_cell.length_a   1.000
_cell.length_b   1.000
_cell.length_c   1.000
_cell.angle_alpha   90.00
_cell.angle_beta   90.00
_cell.angle_gamma   90.00
#
_symmetry.space_group_name_H-M   'P 1'
#
loop_
_entity.id
_entity.type
_entity.pdbx_description
1 polymer ?
#
loop_
_entity_poly.entity_id
_entity_poly.type
_entity_poly.pdbx_seq_one_letter_code
_entity_poly.pdbx_strand_id
1 'polypeptide(L)' 'MHIGHNQDDFDHESLAMRHLGEGILREQAGYLHEALNEYMLANVLDPGLEIAQTKLAELNQKLGF' A
#
# COMPACT_ATOMS: atom_id res chain seq x y z
N MET A 1 -35.90 8.58 -15.36
CA MET A 1 -34.64 9.32 -15.14
C MET A 1 -33.81 8.52 -14.18
N HIS A 2 -32.79 7.82 -14.67
CA HIS A 2 -31.80 7.12 -13.85
C HIS A 2 -30.91 8.21 -13.24
N ILE A 3 -31.10 8.48 -11.97
CA ILE A 3 -30.33 9.49 -11.22
C ILE A 3 -28.89 8.98 -11.20
N GLY A 4 -27.98 9.85 -11.63
CA GLY A 4 -26.60 9.53 -11.94
C GLY A 4 -25.92 8.74 -10.82
N HIS A 5 -25.15 7.73 -11.25
CA HIS A 5 -24.06 7.20 -10.48
C HIS A 5 -23.23 8.39 -9.97
N ASN A 6 -23.30 8.63 -8.67
CA ASN A 6 -22.46 9.58 -7.96
C ASN A 6 -21.03 9.05 -8.07
N GLN A 7 -20.34 9.50 -9.10
CA GLN A 7 -18.95 9.20 -9.40
C GLN A 7 -18.05 10.09 -8.52
N ASP A 8 -18.36 10.14 -7.23
CA ASP A 8 -17.70 10.97 -6.20
C ASP A 8 -17.10 10.10 -5.06
N ASP A 9 -17.15 8.76 -5.19
CA ASP A 9 -16.46 7.81 -4.29
C ASP A 9 -15.08 7.38 -4.85
N PHE A 10 -14.45 8.22 -5.68
CA PHE A 10 -13.13 7.95 -6.26
C PHE A 10 -11.95 8.59 -5.51
N ASP A 11 -12.19 9.45 -4.52
CA ASP A 11 -11.14 10.29 -3.91
C ASP A 11 -10.93 10.06 -2.42
N HIS A 12 -11.24 8.86 -1.93
CA HIS A 12 -10.67 8.35 -0.70
C HIS A 12 -9.86 7.11 -1.02
N GLU A 13 -8.76 7.28 -1.77
CA GLU A 13 -7.65 6.35 -1.67
C GLU A 13 -7.40 6.16 -0.16
N SER A 14 -7.68 4.96 0.33
CA SER A 14 -7.52 4.68 1.75
C SER A 14 -6.07 4.99 2.09
N LEU A 15 -5.79 5.69 3.19
CA LEU A 15 -4.42 6.07 3.55
C LEU A 15 -3.46 4.86 3.51
N ALA A 16 -3.98 3.66 3.83
CA ALA A 16 -3.29 2.39 3.64
C ALA A 16 -2.89 2.10 2.17
N MET A 17 -3.79 2.29 1.21
CA MET A 17 -3.51 2.14 -0.23
C MET A 17 -2.49 3.17 -0.72
N ARG A 18 -2.53 4.40 -0.20
CA ARG A 18 -1.50 5.40 -0.52
C ARG A 18 -0.12 4.95 -0.08
N HIS A 19 0.01 4.51 1.17
CA HIS A 19 1.27 3.98 1.70
C HIS A 19 1.71 2.71 0.96
N LEU A 20 0.77 1.85 0.56
CA LEU A 20 1.09 0.71 -0.31
C LEU A 20 1.69 1.16 -1.65
N GLY A 21 1.08 2.14 -2.31
CA GLY A 21 1.55 2.69 -3.58
C GLY A 21 2.95 3.31 -3.45
N GLU A 22 3.17 4.13 -2.42
CA GLU A 22 4.48 4.71 -2.11
C GLU A 22 5.55 3.64 -1.86
N GLY A 23 5.20 2.58 -1.12
CA GLY A 23 6.09 1.45 -0.89
C GLY A 23 6.51 0.75 -2.18
N ILE A 24 5.57 0.54 -3.11
CA ILE A 24 5.85 -0.06 -4.43
C ILE A 24 6.81 0.82 -5.23
N LEU A 25 6.59 2.13 -5.25
CA LEU A 25 7.47 3.07 -5.97
C LEU A 25 8.90 3.05 -5.40
N ARG A 26 9.02 3.04 -4.07
CA ARG A 26 10.32 3.00 -3.38
C ARG A 26 11.03 1.68 -3.58
N GLU A 27 10.29 0.56 -3.56
CA GLU A 27 10.84 -0.78 -3.82
C GLU A 27 11.43 -0.85 -5.24
N GLN A 28 10.68 -0.36 -6.24
CA GLN A 28 11.13 -0.31 -7.64
C GLN A 28 12.37 0.58 -7.83
N ALA A 29 12.47 1.65 -7.04
CA ALA A 29 13.64 2.54 -7.04
C ALA A 29 14.85 1.97 -6.25
N GLY A 30 14.71 0.81 -5.59
CA GLY A 30 15.77 0.17 -4.80
C GLY A 30 15.90 0.71 -3.37
N TYR A 31 15.01 1.61 -2.95
CA TYR A 31 14.93 2.14 -1.58
C TYR A 31 14.20 1.16 -0.66
N LEU A 32 14.81 -0.02 -0.43
CA LEU A 32 14.16 -1.15 0.23
C LEU A 32 13.77 -0.86 1.69
N HIS A 33 14.56 -0.09 2.44
CA HIS A 33 14.20 0.27 3.82
C HIS A 33 13.03 1.26 3.87
N GLU A 34 13.01 2.24 2.97
CA GLU A 34 11.87 3.14 2.89
C GLU A 34 10.61 2.43 2.39
N ALA A 35 10.72 1.50 1.42
CA ALA A 35 9.61 0.66 1.00
C ALA A 35 9.04 -0.16 2.16
N LEU A 36 9.91 -0.70 3.02
CA LEU A 36 9.50 -1.45 4.21
C LEU A 36 8.68 -0.58 5.16
N ASN A 37 9.13 0.65 5.42
CA ASN A 37 8.40 1.60 6.26
C ASN A 37 7.00 1.89 5.70
N GLU A 38 6.88 2.15 4.41
CA GLU A 38 5.59 2.44 3.78
C GLU A 38 4.65 1.22 3.83
N TYR A 39 5.14 0.01 3.55
CA TYR A 39 4.33 -1.20 3.68
C TYR A 39 3.92 -1.50 5.13
N MET A 40 4.77 -1.19 6.12
CA MET A 40 4.42 -1.32 7.53
C MET A 40 3.30 -0.34 7.91
N LEU A 41 3.39 0.91 7.45
CA LEU A 41 2.32 1.90 7.67
C LEU A 41 1.01 1.46 7.01
N ALA A 42 1.07 0.94 5.78
CA ALA A 42 -0.11 0.40 5.10
C ALA A 42 -0.78 -0.72 5.90
N ASN A 43 0.00 -1.66 6.44
CA ASN A 43 -0.52 -2.75 7.28
C ASN A 43 -1.02 -2.29 8.66
N VAL A 44 -0.46 -1.22 9.24
CA VAL A 44 -0.97 -0.64 10.49
C VAL A 44 -2.32 0.07 10.27
N LEU A 45 -2.46 0.76 9.14
CA LEU A 45 -3.67 1.49 8.79
C LEU A 45 -4.81 0.58 8.37
N ASP A 46 -4.49 -0.49 7.64
CA ASP A 46 -5.43 -1.55 7.30
C ASP A 46 -4.78 -2.93 7.50
N PRO A 47 -4.95 -3.54 8.68
CA PRO A 47 -4.48 -4.90 8.96
C PRO A 47 -5.17 -5.97 8.12
N GLY A 48 -6.26 -5.65 7.42
CA GLY A 48 -6.94 -6.54 6.48
C GLY A 48 -6.38 -6.43 5.05
N LEU A 49 -5.44 -5.52 4.80
CA LEU A 49 -4.86 -5.30 3.48
C LEU A 49 -3.84 -6.39 3.13
N GLU A 50 -4.34 -7.52 2.62
CA GLU A 50 -3.57 -8.71 2.28
C GLU A 50 -2.36 -8.43 1.37
N ILE A 51 -2.50 -7.45 0.46
CA ILE A 51 -1.42 -7.04 -0.45
C ILE A 51 -0.28 -6.35 0.30
N ALA A 52 -0.54 -5.53 1.33
CA ALA A 52 0.51 -4.93 2.14
C ALA A 52 1.28 -5.98 2.94
N GLN A 53 0.57 -6.98 3.47
CA GLN A 53 1.18 -8.12 4.18
C GLN A 53 2.06 -8.96 3.25
N THR A 54 1.57 -9.25 2.04
CA THR A 54 2.33 -9.97 1.02
C THR A 54 3.61 -9.20 0.66
N LYS A 55 3.49 -7.88 0.43
CA LYS A 55 4.63 -7.02 0.12
C LYS A 55 5.65 -6.95 1.24
N LEU A 56 5.20 -6.89 2.50
CA LEU A 56 6.09 -6.99 3.66
C LEU A 56 6.85 -8.31 3.69
N ALA A 57 6.17 -9.45 3.47
CA ALA A 57 6.82 -10.75 3.48
C ALA A 57 7.87 -10.87 2.36
N GLU A 58 7.53 -10.45 1.14
CA GLU A 58 8.47 -10.43 0.00
C GLU A 58 9.70 -9.55 0.28
N LEU A 59 9.46 -8.37 0.85
CA LEU A 59 10.53 -7.41 1.11
C LEU A 59 11.45 -7.84 2.26
N ASN A 60 10.90 -8.45 3.32
CA ASN A 60 11.71 -9.03 4.39
C ASN A 60 12.64 -10.14 3.87
N GLN A 61 12.14 -11.00 2.99
CA GLN A 61 12.97 -12.04 2.33
C GLN A 61 14.08 -11.43 1.47
N LYS A 62 13.82 -10.32 0.77
CA LYS A 62 14.84 -9.58 0.01
C LYS A 62 15.92 -8.96 0.90
N LEU A 63 15.53 -8.48 2.09
CA LEU A 63 16.44 -7.87 3.06
C LEU A 63 17.19 -8.90 3.91
N GLY A 64 16.75 -10.17 3.92
CA GLY A 64 17.37 -11.26 4.65
C GLY A 64 16.93 -11.39 6.11
N PHE A 65 15.71 -10.93 6.42
CA PHE A 65 15.06 -11.12 7.72
C PHE A 65 14.23 -12.41 7.77
#